data_AF-A0A816BJ39-F1
#
_entry.id   AF-A0A816BJ39-F1
#
_cell.length_a   1.000
_cell.length_b   1.000
_cell.length_c   1.000
_cell.angle_alpha   90.00
_cell.angle_beta   90.00
_cell.angle_gamma   90.00
#
_symmetry.space_group_name_H-M   'P 1'
#
loop_
_entity.id
_entity.type
_entity.pdbx_description
1 polymer ?
#
loop_
_entity_poly.entity_id
_entity_poly.type
_entity_poly.pdbx_seq_one_letter_code
_entity_poly.pdbx_strand_id
1 'polypeptide(L)'
;MKNSIDRDRDRYPHCIVWTPIPLLTWFFPFIGHMGIARTDGIIRDFAGPYYVSEDQMAFGRPTRYLQLDLNRIPSTSNSNNVQTIWDRSVEQASDEYKKRWHNLCCDNCHSHVAMALNMMNYNGKSSYNMIKLCFWMFFRGKFVSFFGFLLTWVPFFILLTILFGITILLH
;
A
#
# COMPACT_ATOMS: atom_id res chain seq x y z
N MET A 1 -22.48 -5.97 -3.62
CA MET A 1 -21.81 -7.28 -3.84
C MET A 1 -20.39 -7.14 -3.36
N LYS A 2 -19.88 -8.07 -2.55
CA LYS A 2 -18.50 -8.05 -2.08
C LYS A 2 -17.65 -8.62 -3.20
N ASN A 3 -16.98 -7.77 -3.98
CA ASN A 3 -16.01 -8.26 -4.96
C ASN A 3 -14.89 -8.99 -4.19
N SER A 4 -14.74 -10.28 -4.45
CA SER A 4 -13.72 -11.10 -3.82
C SER A 4 -12.34 -10.77 -4.38
N ILE A 5 -11.32 -10.91 -3.53
CA ILE A 5 -9.93 -10.79 -3.96
C ILE A 5 -9.60 -11.94 -4.91
N ASP A 6 -8.99 -11.61 -6.04
CA ASP A 6 -8.47 -12.55 -7.03
C ASP A 6 -6.96 -12.36 -7.13
N ARG A 7 -6.23 -13.27 -6.50
CA ARG A 7 -4.77 -13.18 -6.39
C ARG A 7 -4.09 -13.50 -7.72
N ASP A 8 -4.70 -14.32 -8.57
CA ASP A 8 -4.09 -14.75 -9.82
C ASP A 8 -4.08 -13.63 -10.85
N ARG A 9 -5.15 -12.82 -10.85
CA ARG A 9 -5.29 -11.62 -11.68
C ARG A 9 -4.87 -10.32 -10.98
N ASP A 10 -4.24 -10.41 -9.81
CA ASP A 10 -3.86 -9.24 -9.00
C ASP A 10 -5.00 -8.22 -8.78
N ARG A 11 -6.24 -8.70 -8.61
CA ARG A 11 -7.40 -7.85 -8.29
C ARG A 11 -7.64 -7.84 -6.79
N TYR A 12 -7.49 -6.66 -6.20
CA TYR A 12 -7.65 -6.45 -4.76
C TYR A 12 -8.72 -5.40 -4.46
N PRO A 13 -10.02 -5.65 -4.75
CA PRO A 13 -11.08 -4.68 -4.56
C PRO A 13 -10.98 -3.96 -3.22
N HIS A 14 -10.95 -2.62 -3.26
CA HIS A 14 -10.93 -1.73 -2.09
C HIS A 14 -9.87 -2.10 -1.03
N CYS A 15 -8.71 -2.56 -1.49
CA CYS A 15 -7.56 -2.87 -0.63
C CYS A 15 -6.51 -1.77 -0.70
N ILE A 16 -5.80 -1.60 0.41
CA ILE A 16 -4.43 -1.12 0.39
C ILE A 16 -3.55 -2.34 0.09
N VAL A 17 -2.62 -2.23 -0.84
CA VAL A 17 -1.68 -3.30 -1.20
C VAL A 17 -0.25 -2.87 -0.90
N TRP A 18 0.64 -3.84 -0.71
CA TRP A 18 2.03 -3.58 -0.38
C TRP A 18 2.97 -4.62 -0.95
N THR A 19 4.16 -4.19 -1.35
CA THR A 19 5.24 -5.03 -1.87
C THR A 19 6.60 -4.61 -1.30
N PRO A 20 7.54 -5.55 -1.02
CA PRO A 20 8.87 -5.20 -0.55
C PRO A 20 9.64 -4.38 -1.59
N ILE A 21 10.37 -3.36 -1.13
CA ILE A 21 11.34 -2.61 -1.93
C ILE A 21 12.69 -3.34 -1.82
N PRO A 22 13.30 -3.78 -2.94
CA PRO A 22 14.61 -4.41 -2.93
C PRO A 22 15.65 -3.56 -2.17
N LEU A 23 16.54 -4.23 -1.43
CA LEU A 23 17.54 -3.62 -0.53
C LEU A 23 16.93 -2.91 0.69
N LEU A 24 15.97 -2.00 0.51
CA LEU A 24 15.41 -1.21 1.61
C LEU A 24 14.63 -2.06 2.62
N THR A 25 13.71 -2.89 2.13
CA THR A 25 12.92 -3.79 2.98
C THR A 25 13.79 -4.84 3.67
N TRP A 26 14.95 -5.17 3.10
CA TRP A 26 15.87 -6.13 3.71
C TRP A 26 16.44 -5.60 5.03
N PHE A 27 16.67 -4.29 5.16
CA PHE A 27 17.08 -3.68 6.44
C PHE A 27 15.88 -3.35 7.32
N PHE A 28 14.74 -2.98 6.71
CA PHE A 28 13.55 -2.54 7.42
C PHE A 28 12.31 -3.29 6.90
N PRO A 29 11.96 -4.48 7.42
CA PRO A 29 10.91 -5.34 6.87
C PRO A 29 9.48 -4.76 6.98
N PHE A 30 9.32 -3.64 7.70
CA PHE A 30 8.08 -2.87 7.80
C PHE A 30 8.01 -1.71 6.79
N ILE A 31 9.11 -1.36 6.12
CA ILE A 31 9.16 -0.36 5.06
C ILE A 31 9.07 -1.08 3.72
N GLY A 32 8.18 -0.62 2.84
CA GLY A 32 8.10 -1.11 1.46
C GLY A 32 7.25 -0.16 0.62
N HIS A 33 6.70 -0.66 -0.47
CA HIS A 33 5.94 0.14 -1.43
C HIS A 33 4.45 -0.12 -1.29
N MET A 34 3.64 0.92 -1.41
CA MET A 34 2.20 0.87 -1.12
C MET A 34 1.38 1.34 -2.32
N GLY A 35 0.25 0.68 -2.55
CA GLY A 35 -0.76 1.10 -3.52
C GLY A 35 -2.15 1.02 -2.92
N ILE A 36 -3.12 1.59 -3.62
CA ILE A 36 -4.54 1.49 -3.30
C ILE A 36 -5.31 1.02 -4.52
N ALA A 37 -6.19 0.05 -4.31
CA ALA A 37 -6.98 -0.53 -5.38
C ALA A 37 -8.40 0.04 -5.42
N ARG A 38 -8.91 0.23 -6.64
CA ARG A 38 -10.30 0.59 -6.93
C ARG A 38 -11.27 -0.53 -6.53
N THR A 39 -12.56 -0.30 -6.71
CA THR A 39 -13.63 -1.26 -6.41
C THR A 39 -13.64 -2.47 -7.36
N ASP A 40 -13.12 -2.31 -8.58
CA ASP A 40 -12.84 -3.39 -9.53
C ASP A 40 -11.54 -4.16 -9.24
N GLY A 41 -10.76 -3.69 -8.27
CA GLY A 41 -9.51 -4.31 -7.81
C GLY A 41 -8.26 -3.90 -8.57
N ILE A 42 -8.36 -2.99 -9.55
CA ILE A 42 -7.18 -2.44 -10.24
C ILE A 42 -6.40 -1.54 -9.28
N ILE A 43 -5.10 -1.79 -9.18
CA ILE A 43 -4.18 -1.10 -8.27
C ILE A 43 -3.71 0.22 -8.89
N ARG A 44 -3.64 1.26 -8.06
CA ARG A 44 -2.93 2.52 -8.33
C ARG A 44 -1.82 2.72 -7.30
N ASP A 45 -0.61 2.95 -7.76
CA ASP A 45 0.54 3.24 -6.90
C ASP A 45 1.43 4.34 -7.50
N PHE A 46 1.86 5.27 -6.66
CA PHE A 46 2.81 6.31 -7.05
C PHE A 46 4.21 5.71 -7.18
N ALA A 47 4.55 5.29 -8.40
CA ALA A 47 5.71 4.48 -8.73
C ALA A 47 6.99 5.29 -9.01
N GLY A 48 6.87 6.62 -9.19
CA GLY A 48 8.00 7.51 -9.40
C GLY A 48 7.54 8.96 -9.66
N PRO A 49 8.47 9.92 -9.83
CA PRO A 49 8.12 11.32 -10.07
C PRO A 49 7.14 11.44 -11.23
N TYR A 50 6.02 12.14 -11.01
CA TYR A 50 4.97 12.37 -12.01
C TYR A 50 4.30 11.10 -12.57
N TYR A 51 4.51 9.95 -11.94
CA TYR A 51 4.05 8.67 -12.46
C TYR A 51 3.29 7.86 -11.40
N VAL A 52 2.00 7.67 -11.67
CA VAL A 52 1.15 6.72 -10.95
C VAL A 52 0.86 5.56 -11.88
N SER A 53 1.34 4.37 -11.49
CA SER A 53 1.11 3.16 -12.26
C SER A 53 -0.33 2.68 -12.12
N GLU A 54 -0.77 1.91 -13.10
CA GLU A 54 -2.05 1.22 -13.13
C GLU A 54 -1.79 -0.27 -13.33
N ASP A 55 -2.37 -1.09 -12.45
CA ASP A 55 -2.33 -2.56 -12.47
C ASP A 55 -0.96 -3.21 -12.12
N GLN A 56 0.16 -2.60 -12.52
CA GLN A 56 1.50 -3.11 -12.26
C GLN A 56 2.26 -2.26 -11.24
N MET A 57 2.41 -2.77 -10.02
CA MET A 57 3.15 -2.05 -8.97
C MET A 57 4.65 -1.93 -9.30
N ALA A 58 5.25 -0.82 -8.87
CA ALA A 58 6.65 -0.47 -9.16
C ALA A 58 7.71 -1.55 -8.81
N PHE A 59 7.49 -2.30 -7.72
CA PHE A 59 8.45 -3.28 -7.21
C PHE A 59 7.90 -4.72 -7.28
N GLY A 60 7.01 -4.97 -8.24
CA GLY A 60 6.41 -6.29 -8.46
C GLY A 60 5.12 -6.51 -7.67
N ARG A 61 4.60 -7.73 -7.77
CA ARG A 61 3.25 -8.09 -7.32
C ARG A 61 3.06 -7.85 -5.80
N PRO A 62 1.84 -7.49 -5.35
CA PRO A 62 1.54 -7.38 -3.92
C PRO A 62 1.94 -8.64 -3.16
N THR A 63 2.65 -8.47 -2.05
CA THR A 63 2.92 -9.55 -1.10
C THR A 63 2.03 -9.43 0.14
N ARG A 64 1.46 -8.24 0.37
CA ARG A 64 0.51 -7.98 1.46
C ARG A 64 -0.67 -7.13 0.98
N TYR A 65 -1.81 -7.31 1.63
CA TYR A 65 -3.00 -6.50 1.39
C TYR A 65 -3.81 -6.27 2.67
N LEU A 66 -4.53 -5.16 2.71
CA LEU A 66 -5.47 -4.79 3.75
C LEU A 66 -6.77 -4.32 3.08
N GLN A 67 -7.77 -5.21 3.07
CA GLN A 67 -9.09 -4.89 2.52
C GLN A 67 -9.86 -3.99 3.50
N LEU A 68 -10.32 -2.84 3.00
CA LEU A 68 -11.05 -1.85 3.79
C LEU A 68 -12.58 -2.05 3.68
N ASP A 69 -13.33 -1.49 4.62
CA ASP A 69 -14.78 -1.61 4.64
C ASP A 69 -15.41 -0.32 4.12
N LEU A 70 -16.04 -0.39 2.93
CA LEU A 70 -16.67 0.77 2.29
C LEU A 70 -17.77 1.41 3.14
N ASN A 71 -18.38 0.66 4.07
CA ASN A 71 -19.39 1.22 5.00
C ASN A 71 -18.80 2.23 5.98
N ARG A 72 -17.47 2.32 6.09
CA ARG A 72 -16.80 3.34 6.90
C ARG A 72 -16.66 4.67 6.19
N ILE A 73 -17.01 4.77 4.91
CA ILE A 73 -17.10 6.05 4.21
C ILE A 73 -18.41 6.72 4.63
N PRO A 74 -18.38 7.95 5.19
CA PRO A 74 -19.59 8.67 5.53
C PRO A 74 -20.49 8.81 4.31
N SER A 75 -21.68 8.22 4.38
CA SER A 75 -22.68 8.38 3.32
C SER A 75 -23.32 9.74 3.49
N THR A 76 -22.97 10.72 2.64
CA THR A 76 -23.77 11.93 2.51
C THR A 76 -25.10 11.52 1.87
N SER A 77 -26.16 11.74 2.62
CA SER A 77 -27.55 11.39 2.33
C SER A 77 -27.92 11.63 0.85
N ASN A 78 -28.56 10.63 0.23
CA ASN A 78 -29.34 10.72 -1.01
C ASN A 78 -28.60 10.87 -2.34
N SER A 79 -27.76 9.90 -2.75
CA SER A 79 -27.62 9.39 -4.15
C SER A 79 -26.23 8.83 -4.52
N ASN A 80 -25.19 9.07 -3.73
CA ASN A 80 -23.83 8.69 -4.15
C ASN A 80 -23.44 7.30 -3.67
N ASN A 81 -23.28 6.37 -4.61
CA ASN A 81 -22.75 5.03 -4.38
C ASN A 81 -21.37 5.14 -3.72
N VAL A 82 -21.18 4.59 -2.51
CA VAL A 82 -19.90 4.62 -1.78
C VAL A 82 -18.72 4.07 -2.59
N GLN A 83 -18.99 3.16 -3.54
CA GLN A 83 -18.00 2.67 -4.50
C GLN A 83 -17.50 3.79 -5.42
N THR A 84 -18.41 4.62 -5.92
CA THR A 84 -18.06 5.80 -6.74
C THR A 84 -17.24 6.81 -5.94
N ILE A 85 -17.55 7.03 -4.66
CA ILE A 85 -16.74 7.90 -3.79
C ILE A 85 -15.34 7.34 -3.63
N TRP A 86 -15.22 6.03 -3.37
CA TRP A 86 -13.92 5.36 -3.26
C TRP A 86 -13.10 5.52 -4.54
N ASP A 87 -13.66 5.11 -5.68
CA ASP A 87 -12.94 5.12 -6.97
C ASP A 87 -12.55 6.53 -7.40
N ARG A 88 -13.47 7.49 -7.29
CA ARG A 88 -13.19 8.89 -7.57
C ARG A 88 -12.08 9.44 -6.70
N SER A 89 -12.05 9.10 -5.41
CA SER A 89 -11.01 9.58 -4.49
C SER A 89 -9.64 8.95 -4.81
N VAL A 90 -9.62 7.68 -5.21
CA VAL A 90 -8.40 7.01 -5.69
C VAL A 90 -7.88 7.67 -6.98
N GLU A 91 -8.78 7.98 -7.92
CA GLU A 91 -8.44 8.64 -9.17
C GLU A 91 -7.95 10.08 -8.96
N GLN A 92 -8.65 10.87 -8.15
CA GLN A 92 -8.26 12.23 -7.81
C GLN A 92 -6.90 12.30 -7.10
N ALA A 93 -6.64 11.40 -6.15
CA ALA A 93 -5.32 11.30 -5.52
C ALA A 93 -4.25 10.91 -6.56
N SER A 94 -4.57 10.00 -7.49
CA SER A 94 -3.66 9.61 -8.56
C SER A 94 -3.33 10.79 -9.49
N ASP A 95 -4.32 11.57 -9.91
CA ASP A 95 -4.12 12.73 -10.77
C ASP A 95 -3.35 13.87 -10.10
N GLU A 96 -3.50 14.03 -8.80
CA GLU A 96 -2.69 14.95 -8.00
C GLU A 96 -1.23 14.48 -7.95
N TYR A 97 -0.98 13.20 -7.69
CA TYR A 97 0.38 12.65 -7.60
C TYR A 97 1.09 12.53 -8.95
N LYS A 98 0.36 12.45 -10.07
CA LYS A 98 0.94 12.62 -11.42
C LYS A 98 1.58 14.00 -11.63
N LYS A 99 1.30 14.99 -10.78
CA LYS A 99 1.88 16.33 -10.84
C LYS A 99 3.00 16.55 -9.82
N ARG A 100 3.32 15.55 -8.98
CA ARG A 100 4.22 15.69 -7.84
C ARG A 100 5.59 15.07 -8.10
N TRP A 101 6.61 15.68 -7.51
CA TRP A 101 7.94 15.10 -7.44
C TRP A 101 7.95 13.99 -6.40
N HIS A 102 8.55 12.83 -6.73
CA HIS A 102 8.63 11.71 -5.80
C HIS A 102 9.83 11.88 -4.87
N ASN A 103 9.60 11.91 -3.56
CA ASN A 103 10.65 11.85 -2.55
C ASN A 103 10.40 10.65 -1.64
N LEU A 104 11.41 9.76 -1.54
CA LEU A 104 11.32 8.45 -0.88
C LEU A 104 10.74 8.52 0.55
N CYS A 105 10.99 9.60 1.29
CA CYS A 105 10.63 9.71 2.70
C CYS A 105 9.47 10.66 3.04
N CYS A 106 9.12 11.64 2.19
CA CYS A 106 8.19 12.72 2.58
C CYS A 106 6.96 12.88 1.68
N ASP A 107 7.10 12.59 0.38
CA ASP A 107 5.99 12.61 -0.59
C ASP A 107 6.12 11.36 -1.46
N ASN A 108 5.67 10.25 -0.88
CA ASN A 108 5.90 8.90 -1.38
C ASN A 108 4.57 8.17 -1.61
N CYS A 109 4.68 6.89 -1.97
CA CYS A 109 3.55 6.00 -2.22
C CYS A 109 2.55 5.89 -1.05
N HIS A 110 2.99 6.01 0.20
CA HIS A 110 2.08 5.99 1.34
C HIS A 110 1.32 7.32 1.48
N SER A 111 1.94 8.44 1.16
CA SER A 111 1.27 9.74 1.14
C SER A 111 0.18 9.79 0.04
N HIS A 112 0.40 9.13 -1.10
CA HIS A 112 -0.61 8.94 -2.16
C HIS A 112 -1.84 8.17 -1.66
N VAL A 113 -1.63 7.01 -1.03
CA VAL A 113 -2.73 6.25 -0.43
C VAL A 113 -3.42 7.02 0.69
N ALA A 114 -2.66 7.73 1.53
CA ALA A 114 -3.21 8.56 2.59
C ALA A 114 -4.10 9.68 2.04
N MET A 115 -3.69 10.32 0.95
CA MET A 115 -4.50 11.34 0.27
C MET A 115 -5.83 10.76 -0.22
N ALA A 116 -5.82 9.59 -0.87
CA ALA A 116 -7.05 8.94 -1.30
C ALA A 116 -8.01 8.71 -0.12
N LEU A 117 -7.51 8.17 0.99
CA LEU A 117 -8.30 7.95 2.21
C LEU A 117 -8.81 9.24 2.84
N ASN A 118 -8.02 10.33 2.78
CA ASN A 118 -8.43 11.65 3.25
C ASN A 118 -9.53 12.26 2.37
N MET A 119 -9.42 12.14 1.04
CA MET A 119 -10.40 12.63 0.07
C MET A 119 -11.77 11.95 0.24
N MET A 120 -11.78 10.63 0.46
CA MET A 120 -13.02 9.89 0.72
C MET A 120 -13.51 9.99 2.17
N ASN A 121 -12.81 10.72 3.04
CA ASN A 121 -13.14 10.85 4.46
C ASN A 121 -13.30 9.47 5.15
N TYR A 122 -12.41 8.52 4.85
CA TYR A 122 -12.55 7.14 5.33
C TYR A 122 -12.61 7.09 6.86
N ASN A 123 -13.61 6.41 7.41
CA ASN A 123 -13.89 6.32 8.85
C ASN A 123 -14.11 7.69 9.53
N GLY A 124 -14.68 8.66 8.80
CA GLY A 124 -14.97 9.99 9.34
C GLY A 124 -13.71 10.84 9.58
N LYS A 125 -12.59 10.52 8.92
CA LYS A 125 -11.28 11.16 9.15
C LYS A 125 -10.64 11.63 7.86
N SER A 126 -9.93 12.75 7.96
CA SER A 126 -9.08 13.33 6.90
C SER A 126 -7.63 13.53 7.37
N SER A 127 -7.19 12.78 8.38
CA SER A 127 -5.85 12.87 8.99
C SER A 127 -4.97 11.64 8.76
N TYR A 128 -5.24 10.84 7.72
CA TYR A 128 -4.35 9.77 7.29
C TYR A 128 -3.01 10.35 6.81
N ASN A 129 -1.93 9.64 7.11
CA ASN A 129 -0.58 10.00 6.71
C ASN A 129 0.25 8.72 6.53
N MET A 130 1.46 8.87 5.99
CA MET A 130 2.33 7.74 5.67
C MET A 130 2.64 6.84 6.88
N ILE A 131 2.85 7.43 8.06
CA ILE A 131 3.23 6.70 9.28
C ILE A 131 2.06 5.82 9.74
N LYS A 132 0.85 6.37 9.79
CA LYS A 132 -0.36 5.62 10.15
C LYS A 132 -0.57 4.43 9.20
N LEU A 133 -0.36 4.64 7.91
CA LEU A 133 -0.54 3.59 6.91
C LEU A 133 0.57 2.53 6.95
N CYS A 134 1.81 2.92 7.20
CA CYS A 134 2.91 1.99 7.43
C CYS A 134 2.57 1.03 8.57
N PHE A 135 2.12 1.55 9.73
CA PHE A 135 1.70 0.71 10.86
C PHE A 135 0.43 -0.11 10.57
N TRP A 136 -0.54 0.45 9.85
CA TRP A 136 -1.73 -0.32 9.44
C TRP A 136 -1.35 -1.51 8.59
N MET A 137 -0.52 -1.31 7.57
CA MET A 137 -0.06 -2.41 6.72
C MET A 137 0.79 -3.39 7.53
N PHE A 138 1.71 -2.91 8.36
CA PHE A 138 2.60 -3.77 9.14
C PHE A 138 1.83 -4.70 10.09
N PHE A 139 0.87 -4.18 10.85
CA PHE A 139 0.16 -4.97 11.86
C PHE A 139 -1.13 -5.65 11.35
N ARG A 140 -1.79 -5.10 10.32
CA ARG A 140 -3.10 -5.59 9.85
C ARG A 140 -3.07 -6.16 8.44
N GLY A 141 -2.00 -5.91 7.68
CA GLY A 141 -1.84 -6.44 6.34
C GLY A 141 -1.68 -7.96 6.35
N LYS A 142 -2.51 -8.65 5.56
CA LYS A 142 -2.43 -10.10 5.35
C LYS A 142 -1.43 -10.39 4.24
N PHE A 143 -0.62 -11.44 4.40
CA PHE A 143 0.22 -11.93 3.30
C PHE A 143 -0.65 -12.55 2.21
N VAL A 144 -0.30 -12.27 0.95
CA VAL A 144 -0.92 -12.87 -0.24
C VAL A 144 -0.61 -14.37 -0.30
N SER A 145 0.61 -14.74 0.06
CA SER A 145 1.10 -16.12 0.05
C SER A 145 2.23 -16.31 1.07
N PHE A 146 2.56 -17.57 1.37
CA PHE A 146 3.74 -17.90 2.17
C PHE A 146 5.04 -17.42 1.50
N PHE A 147 5.10 -17.45 0.17
CA PHE A 147 6.25 -16.91 -0.56
C PHE A 147 6.40 -15.39 -0.35
N GLY A 148 5.31 -14.63 -0.34
CA GLY A 148 5.34 -13.20 0.00
C GLY A 148 5.84 -12.93 1.43
N PHE A 149 5.53 -13.82 2.37
CA PHE A 149 6.09 -13.77 3.73
C PHE A 149 7.61 -13.97 3.70
N LEU A 150 8.10 -15.00 3.01
CA LEU A 150 9.53 -15.28 2.90
C LEU A 150 10.29 -14.12 2.24
N LEU A 151 9.78 -13.58 1.12
CA LEU A 151 10.38 -12.43 0.43
C LEU A 151 10.52 -11.19 1.33
N THR A 152 9.62 -11.02 2.29
CA THR A 152 9.65 -9.88 3.21
C THR A 152 10.68 -10.06 4.32
N TRP A 153 10.79 -11.27 4.89
CA TRP A 153 11.53 -11.49 6.15
C TRP A 153 12.88 -12.19 5.99
N VAL A 154 13.03 -13.09 5.01
CA VAL A 154 14.26 -13.89 4.86
C VAL A 154 15.49 -13.01 4.62
N PRO A 155 15.47 -12.00 3.73
CA PRO A 155 16.64 -11.13 3.53
C PRO A 155 17.07 -10.42 4.82
N PHE A 156 16.12 -9.97 5.63
CA PHE A 156 16.40 -9.33 6.92
C PHE A 156 17.11 -10.27 7.89
N PHE A 157 16.61 -11.51 8.03
CA PHE A 157 17.23 -12.48 8.93
C PHE A 157 18.61 -12.95 8.43
N ILE A 158 18.82 -13.03 7.11
CA ILE A 158 20.15 -13.31 6.55
C ILE A 158 21.14 -12.19 6.92
N LEU A 159 20.76 -10.92 6.68
CA LEU A 159 21.61 -9.78 7.03
C LEU A 159 21.90 -9.71 8.52
N LEU A 160 20.88 -9.93 9.37
CA LEU A 160 21.05 -9.96 10.82
C LEU A 160 22.01 -11.05 11.26
N THR A 161 21.93 -12.24 10.66
CA THR A 161 22.81 -13.38 10.95
C THR A 161 24.25 -13.08 10.56
N ILE A 162 24.46 -12.48 9.37
CA ILE A 162 25.80 -12.07 8.91
C ILE A 162 26.40 -11.01 9.85
N LEU A 163 25.63 -9.97 10.19
CA LEU A 163 26.07 -8.92 11.10
C LEU A 163 26.43 -9.49 12.48
N PHE A 164 25.60 -10.38 13.02
CA PHE A 164 25.87 -11.04 14.29
C PHE A 164 27.13 -11.92 14.23
N GLY A 165 27.33 -12.67 13.15
CA GLY A 165 28.54 -13.47 12.94
C GLY A 165 29.80 -12.62 12.85
N ILE A 166 29.76 -11.50 12.13
CA ILE A 166 30.87 -10.53 12.07
C ILE A 166 31.17 -9.97 13.46
N THR A 167 30.15 -9.58 14.23
CA THR A 167 30.36 -9.06 15.58
C THR A 167 31.00 -10.08 16.52
N ILE A 168 30.69 -11.37 16.36
CA ILE A 168 31.33 -12.45 17.13
C ILE A 168 32.79 -12.64 16.70
N LEU A 169 33.09 -12.58 15.40
CA LEU A 169 34.46 -12.80 14.90
C LEU A 169 35.42 -11.63 15.18
N LEU A 170 34.88 -10.44 15.39
CA LEU A 170 35.66 -9.22 15.70
C LEU A 170 35.89 -8.99 17.20
N HIS A 171 35.29 -9.80 18.06
CA HIS A 171 35.42 -9.77 19.52
C HIS A 171 36.08 -11.04 20.05
#